data_AF-A0A662I5S3-F1
#
_entry.id   AF-A0A662I5S3-F1
#
_cell.length_a   1.000
_cell.length_b   1.000
_cell.length_c   1.000
_cell.angle_alpha   90.00
_cell.angle_beta   90.00
_cell.angle_gamma   90.00
#
_symmetry.space_group_name_H-M   'P 1'
#
loop_
_entity.id
_entity.type
_entity.pdbx_description
1 polymer ?
#
loop_
_entity_poly.entity_id
_entity_poly.type
_entity_poly.pdbx_seq_one_letter_code
_entity_poly.pdbx_strand_id
1 'polypeptide(L)'
;MRKTRLLQVRLPERIVREVDKLIELGLFRSRGEVVAEALRRLIMDYSSLADDLSSVIELYLSGRLKRDLKPKTRVEIDVEEARRRILDFFGTDDVDEVLEAVRRRRVGGR
;
A
#
# COMPACT_ATOMS: atom_id res chain seq x y z
N MET A 1 16.62 -9.81 24.49
CA MET A 1 17.04 -8.75 23.54
C MET A 1 16.08 -8.73 22.37
N ARG A 2 15.60 -7.55 21.96
CA ARG A 2 14.66 -7.40 20.84
C ARG A 2 15.43 -7.61 19.53
N LYS A 3 15.02 -8.55 18.68
CA LYS A 3 15.70 -8.82 17.39
C LYS A 3 15.55 -7.60 16.48
N THR A 4 16.66 -6.95 16.14
CA THR A 4 16.72 -5.87 15.16
C THR A 4 17.46 -6.35 13.91
N ARG A 5 17.10 -5.81 12.74
CA ARG A 5 17.82 -6.05 11.48
C ARG A 5 18.20 -4.70 10.85
N LEU A 6 19.36 -4.66 10.20
CA LEU A 6 19.81 -3.47 9.47
C LEU A 6 19.05 -3.36 8.15
N LEU A 7 18.51 -2.18 7.87
CA LEU A 7 17.89 -1.81 6.61
C LEU A 7 18.73 -0.70 5.98
N GLN A 8 19.30 -0.95 4.80
CA GLN A 8 20.05 0.04 4.03
C GLN A 8 19.23 0.46 2.81
N VAL A 9 18.93 1.76 2.70
CA VAL A 9 18.15 2.34 1.60
C VAL A 9 18.83 3.59 1.07
N ARG A 10 18.66 3.85 -0.24
CA ARG A 10 19.06 5.12 -0.86
C ARG A 10 17.87 6.07 -0.83
N LEU A 11 18.04 7.24 -0.23
CA LEU A 11 17.02 8.27 -0.12
C LEU A 11 17.52 9.57 -0.76
N PRO A 12 16.62 10.39 -1.34
CA PRO A 12 16.98 11.73 -1.79
C PRO A 12 17.52 12.56 -0.61
N GLU A 13 18.57 13.34 -0.87
CA GLU A 13 19.23 14.16 0.16
C GLU A 13 18.24 15.06 0.91
N ARG A 14 17.30 15.67 0.19
CA ARG A 14 16.26 16.51 0.78
C ARG A 14 15.47 15.78 1.88
N ILE A 15 15.13 14.51 1.69
CA ILE A 15 14.39 13.73 2.69
C ILE A 15 15.26 13.45 3.92
N VAL A 16 16.54 13.14 3.71
CA VAL A 16 17.48 12.92 4.82
C VAL A 16 17.63 14.20 5.66
N ARG A 17 17.71 15.37 5.01
CA ARG A 17 17.77 16.67 5.70
C ARG A 17 16.52 16.95 6.55
N GLU A 18 15.33 16.63 6.04
CA GLU A 18 14.10 16.78 6.85
C GLU A 18 14.10 15.83 8.05
N VAL A 19 14.60 14.59 7.89
CA VAL A 19 14.75 13.65 9.01
C VAL A 19 15.73 14.19 10.05
N ASP A 20 16.85 14.77 9.61
CA ASP A 20 17.85 15.37 10.51
C ASP A 20 17.28 16.54 11.30
N LYS A 21 16.50 17.40 10.65
CA LYS A 21 15.83 18.52 11.32
C LYS A 21 14.91 18.06 12.45
N LEU A 22 14.22 16.92 12.28
CA LEU A 22 13.38 16.36 13.34
C LEU A 22 14.19 15.91 14.57
N ILE A 23 15.43 15.48 14.36
CA ILE A 23 16.36 15.10 15.43
C ILE A 23 16.94 16.36 16.09
N GLU A 24 17.35 17.35 15.29
CA GLU A 24 17.84 18.64 15.79
C GLU A 24 16.82 19.35 16.67
N LEU A 25 15.53 19.25 16.33
CA LEU A 25 14.43 19.77 17.13
C LEU A 25 14.13 18.95 18.40
N GLY A 26 14.86 17.86 18.65
CA GLY A 26 14.69 16.98 19.82
C GLY A 26 13.43 16.11 19.78
N LEU A 27 12.72 16.04 18.65
CA LEU A 27 11.49 15.25 18.51
C LEU A 27 11.79 13.75 18.44
N PHE A 28 12.99 13.39 17.99
CA PHE A 28 13.46 12.01 17.89
C PHE A 28 14.93 11.90 18.29
N ARG A 29 15.32 10.74 18.84
CA ARG A 29 16.68 10.47 19.33
C ARG A 29 17.63 10.01 18.23
N SER A 30 17.10 9.52 17.11
CA SER A 30 17.93 9.05 15.98
C SER A 30 17.13 8.96 14.67
N ARG A 31 17.85 8.93 13.54
CA ARG A 31 17.27 8.67 12.22
C ARG A 31 16.50 7.34 12.18
N GLY A 32 17.01 6.32 12.87
CA GLY A 32 16.36 5.03 12.99
C GLY A 32 15.01 5.09 13.70
N GLU A 33 14.87 5.94 14.73
CA GLU A 33 13.60 6.16 15.43
C GLU A 33 12.57 6.85 14.53
N VAL A 34 12.99 7.87 13.77
CA VAL A 34 12.13 8.55 12.78
C VAL A 34 11.62 7.56 11.73
N VAL A 35 12.53 6.77 11.14
CA VAL A 35 12.17 5.79 10.10
C VAL A 35 11.27 4.70 10.67
N ALA A 36 11.55 4.18 11.87
CA ALA A 36 10.73 3.17 12.51
C ALA A 36 9.31 3.68 12.81
N GLU A 37 9.18 4.92 13.27
CA GLU A 37 7.87 5.54 13.54
C GLU A 37 7.10 5.82 12.24
N ALA A 38 7.76 6.31 11.20
CA ALA A 38 7.16 6.51 9.89
C ALA A 38 6.64 5.20 9.28
N LEU A 39 7.45 4.13 9.34
CA LEU A 39 7.05 2.80 8.89
C LEU A 39 5.90 2.22 9.73
N ARG A 40 5.91 2.42 11.06
CA ARG A 40 4.80 2.02 11.92
C ARG A 40 3.51 2.69 11.49
N ARG A 41 3.51 4.02 11.31
CA ARG A 41 2.34 4.78 10.87
C ARG A 41 1.85 4.31 9.51
N LEU A 42 2.77 4.11 8.58
CA LEU A 42 2.46 3.57 7.25
C LEU A 42 1.76 2.21 7.37
N ILE A 43 2.34 1.27 8.13
CA ILE A 43 1.74 -0.05 8.35
C ILE A 43 0.37 0.08 9.01
N MET A 44 0.19 0.94 10.00
CA MET A 44 -1.11 1.15 10.65
C MET A 44 -2.16 1.69 9.67
N ASP A 45 -1.81 2.70 8.88
CA ASP A 45 -2.68 3.30 7.88
C ASP A 45 -3.13 2.25 6.85
N TYR A 46 -2.23 1.38 6.39
CA TYR A 46 -2.54 0.30 5.45
C TYR A 46 -3.10 -0.97 6.10
N SER A 47 -2.93 -1.17 7.42
CA SER A 47 -3.51 -2.32 8.13
C SER A 47 -5.03 -2.22 8.24
N SER A 48 -5.58 -1.00 8.23
CA SER A 48 -7.03 -0.80 8.13
C SER A 48 -7.61 -1.19 6.77
N LEU A 49 -6.75 -1.41 5.76
CA LEU A 49 -7.10 -1.92 4.43
C LEU A 49 -6.81 -3.43 4.30
N ALA A 50 -6.34 -4.09 5.37
CA ALA A 50 -5.63 -5.35 5.25
C ALA A 50 -6.47 -6.63 5.18
N ASP A 51 -7.79 -6.56 5.33
CA ASP A 51 -8.64 -7.71 5.03
C ASP A 51 -8.71 -7.99 3.50
N ASP A 52 -8.29 -7.05 2.64
CA ASP A 52 -8.28 -7.15 1.15
C ASP A 52 -6.92 -6.83 0.48
N LEU A 53 -5.79 -6.90 1.21
CA LEU A 53 -4.53 -6.26 0.78
C LEU A 53 -3.73 -6.96 -0.35
N SER A 54 -4.04 -8.21 -0.69
CA SER A 54 -3.26 -8.94 -1.70
C SER A 54 -3.34 -8.25 -3.07
N SER A 55 -4.53 -7.77 -3.43
CA SER A 55 -4.82 -7.12 -4.72
C SER A 55 -4.23 -5.71 -4.79
N VAL A 56 -4.28 -4.92 -3.71
CA VAL A 56 -3.79 -3.53 -3.69
C VAL A 56 -2.27 -3.47 -3.76
N ILE A 57 -1.57 -4.34 -3.03
CA ILE A 57 -0.11 -4.45 -3.08
C ILE A 57 0.34 -4.92 -4.47
N GLU A 58 -0.36 -5.88 -5.06
CA GLU A 58 -0.08 -6.34 -6.43
C GLU A 58 -0.31 -5.23 -7.47
N LEU A 59 -1.39 -4.46 -7.36
CA LEU A 59 -1.66 -3.31 -8.22
C LEU A 59 -0.59 -2.22 -8.07
N TYR A 60 -0.09 -2.00 -6.85
CA TYR A 60 1.00 -1.05 -6.58
C TYR A 60 2.33 -1.52 -7.17
N LEU A 61 2.72 -2.78 -6.93
CA LEU A 61 3.99 -3.34 -7.43
C LEU A 61 3.98 -3.53 -8.95
N SER A 62 2.83 -3.81 -9.55
CA SER A 62 2.66 -3.89 -11.01
C SER A 62 2.57 -2.52 -11.70
N GLY A 63 2.58 -1.42 -10.94
CA GLY A 63 2.45 -0.05 -11.48
C GLY A 63 1.08 0.27 -12.06
N ARG A 64 0.08 -0.60 -11.85
CA ARG A 64 -1.30 -0.44 -12.31
C ARG A 64 -2.14 0.43 -11.37
N LEU A 65 -1.68 0.62 -10.14
CA LEU A 65 -2.16 1.68 -9.27
C LEU A 65 -1.46 2.98 -9.68
N LYS A 66 -2.20 3.95 -10.21
CA LYS A 66 -1.68 5.31 -10.40
C LYS A 66 -1.15 5.79 -9.05
N ARG A 67 0.09 6.30 -9.03
CA ARG A 67 0.88 6.65 -7.83
C ARG A 67 0.30 7.80 -7.00
N ASP A 68 -0.95 8.14 -7.23
CA ASP A 68 -1.60 9.37 -6.83
C ASP A 68 -2.43 9.14 -5.55
N LEU A 69 -2.69 7.87 -5.20
CA LEU A 69 -3.45 7.48 -4.02
C LEU A 69 -2.57 7.50 -2.78
N LYS A 70 -2.63 8.61 -2.04
CA LYS A 70 -2.06 8.73 -0.69
C LYS A 70 -2.91 7.92 0.31
N PRO A 71 -2.33 7.48 1.44
CA PRO A 71 -3.13 7.00 2.57
C PRO A 71 -4.21 8.04 2.91
N LYS A 72 -5.46 7.59 3.10
CA LYS A 72 -6.66 8.43 3.30
C LYS A 72 -7.19 9.18 2.08
N THR A 73 -6.75 8.86 0.86
CA THR A 73 -7.43 9.34 -0.34
C THR A 73 -8.85 8.80 -0.35
N ARG A 74 -9.84 9.69 -0.23
CA ARG A 74 -11.24 9.32 -0.42
C ARG A 74 -11.47 9.12 -1.90
N VAL A 75 -11.76 7.88 -2.29
CA VAL A 75 -12.25 7.55 -3.63
C VAL A 75 -13.76 7.51 -3.52
N GLU A 76 -14.44 8.38 -4.25
CA GLU A 76 -15.88 8.31 -4.41
C GLU A 76 -16.15 7.26 -5.49
N ILE A 77 -16.76 6.15 -5.09
CA ILE A 77 -17.08 5.04 -5.98
C ILE A 77 -18.57 5.09 -6.27
N ASP A 78 -18.93 5.28 -7.54
CA ASP A 78 -20.28 5.01 -8.02
C ASP A 78 -20.49 3.49 -8.04
N VAL A 79 -21.30 2.99 -7.12
CA VAL A 79 -21.52 1.56 -6.90
C VAL A 79 -22.21 0.91 -8.09
N GLU A 80 -23.11 1.61 -8.77
CA GLU A 80 -23.85 1.08 -9.91
C GLU A 80 -22.95 0.96 -11.14
N GLU A 81 -22.11 1.96 -11.38
CA GLU A 81 -21.13 1.91 -12.45
C GLU A 81 -20.04 0.85 -12.17
N ALA A 82 -19.61 0.71 -10.92
CA ALA A 82 -18.67 -0.34 -10.53
C ALA A 82 -19.25 -1.74 -10.77
N ARG A 83 -20.51 -1.97 -10.35
CA ARG A 83 -21.21 -3.25 -10.55
C ARG A 83 -21.37 -3.58 -12.03
N ARG A 84 -21.75 -2.60 -12.85
CA ARG A 84 -21.87 -2.77 -14.31
C ARG A 84 -20.55 -3.21 -14.93
N ARG A 85 -19.45 -2.55 -14.58
CA ARG A 85 -18.11 -2.90 -15.08
C ARG A 85 -17.64 -4.28 -14.64
N ILE A 86 -17.99 -4.70 -13.43
CA ILE A 86 -17.69 -6.05 -12.93
C ILE A 86 -18.44 -7.08 -13.78
N LEU A 87 -19.74 -6.88 -14.01
CA LEU A 87 -20.56 -7.74 -14.88
C LEU A 87 -20.03 -7.79 -16.31
N ASP A 88 -19.70 -6.64 -16.90
CA ASP A 88 -19.17 -6.56 -18.27
C ASP A 88 -17.84 -7.30 -18.43
N PHE A 89 -16.99 -7.30 -17.39
CA PHE A 89 -15.66 -7.87 -17.44
C PHE A 89 -15.58 -9.34 -17.03
N PHE A 90 -16.32 -9.73 -15.98
CA PHE A 90 -16.30 -11.08 -15.42
C PHE A 90 -17.50 -11.93 -15.85
N GLY A 91 -18.56 -11.32 -16.39
CA GLY A 91 -19.82 -11.98 -16.73
C GLY A 91 -20.72 -12.30 -15.53
N THR A 92 -20.24 -11.98 -14.32
CA THR A 92 -20.88 -12.24 -13.03
C THR A 92 -20.46 -11.16 -12.04
N ASP A 93 -21.34 -10.82 -11.11
CA ASP A 93 -21.06 -9.99 -9.94
C ASP A 93 -21.06 -10.79 -8.63
N ASP A 94 -21.14 -12.13 -8.72
CA ASP A 94 -20.93 -13.00 -7.57
C ASP A 94 -19.47 -12.88 -7.09
N VAL A 95 -19.30 -12.54 -5.82
CA VAL A 95 -17.99 -12.22 -5.25
C VAL A 95 -17.05 -13.42 -5.30
N ASP A 96 -17.55 -14.62 -5.03
CA ASP A 96 -16.73 -15.83 -4.99
C ASP A 96 -16.28 -16.21 -6.40
N GLU A 97 -17.17 -16.14 -7.39
CA GLU A 97 -16.83 -16.40 -8.80
C GLU A 97 -15.84 -15.37 -9.35
N VAL A 98 -16.02 -14.08 -9.05
CA VAL A 98 -15.10 -13.01 -9.45
C VAL A 98 -13.71 -13.24 -8.83
N LEU A 99 -13.65 -13.53 -7.53
CA LEU A 99 -12.38 -13.80 -6.84
C LEU A 99 -11.70 -15.06 -7.36
N GLU A 100 -12.46 -16.11 -7.68
CA GLU A 100 -11.92 -17.33 -8.27
C GLU A 100 -11.34 -17.07 -9.66
N ALA A 101 -12.05 -16.30 -10.50
CA ALA A 101 -11.58 -15.92 -11.83
C ALA A 101 -10.29 -15.08 -11.78
N VAL A 102 -10.19 -14.15 -10.82
CA VAL A 102 -8.96 -13.35 -10.58
C VAL A 102 -7.80 -14.26 -10.17
N ARG A 103 -8.02 -15.21 -9.25
CA ARG A 103 -6.99 -16.15 -8.81
C ARG A 103 -6.55 -17.08 -9.93
N ARG A 104 -7.48 -17.62 -10.71
CA ARG A 104 -7.22 -18.57 -11.82
C ARG A 104 -6.37 -17.93 -12.91
N ARG A 105 -6.60 -16.65 -13.23
CA ARG A 105 -5.82 -15.90 -14.23
C ARG A 105 -4.34 -15.71 -13.84
N ARG A 106 -3.99 -15.79 -12.56
CA ARG A 106 -2.62 -15.69 -12.05
C ARG A 106 -1.78 -16.95 -12.27
N VAL A 107 -2.41 -18.10 -12.54
CA VAL A 107 -1.73 -19.40 -12.68
C VAL A 107 -1.36 -19.73 -14.15
N GLY A 108 -1.93 -19.00 -15.12
CA GLY A 108 -1.72 -19.24 -16.56
C GLY A 108 -0.61 -18.41 -17.23
N GLY A 109 0.21 -17.67 -16.48
CA GLY A 109 1.31 -16.87 -17.03
C GLY A 109 2.66 -17.58 -16.94
N ARG A 110 2.94 -18.49 -17.89
CA ARG A 110 4.30 -18.89 -18.29
C ARG A 110 4.40 -18.79 -19.81
#